data_AF-A0A8H5GXB3-F1
#
_entry.id   AF-A0A8H5GXB3-F1
#
_cell.length_a   1.000
_cell.length_b   1.000
_cell.length_c   1.000
_cell.angle_alpha   90.00
_cell.angle_beta   90.00
_cell.angle_gamma   90.00
#
_symmetry.space_group_name_H-M   'P 1'
#
loop_
_entity.id
_entity.type
_entity.pdbx_description
1 polymer ?
#
loop_
_entity_poly.entity_id
_entity_poly.type
_entity_poly.pdbx_seq_one_letter_code
_entity_poly.pdbx_strand_id
1 'polypeptide(L)'
;MPISPPTISTFIYPNNPPFTGKEGNKLTSQVIWDGLYKEAETNITPRVLPGPTTESFELCRGGILPLGVLFEQMRGEGFEFAIGPPKAVLTLSLLRKDGASTRGPGKGYL
;
A
#
# COMPACT_ATOMS: atom_id res chain seq x y z
N MET A 1 -14.63 -3.16 -20.32
CA MET A 1 -15.53 -2.57 -19.29
C MET A 1 -14.76 -1.47 -18.58
N PRO A 2 -15.37 -0.30 -18.29
CA PRO A 2 -14.69 0.74 -17.53
C PRO A 2 -14.42 0.22 -16.11
N ILE A 3 -13.15 0.27 -15.72
CA ILE A 3 -12.68 -0.18 -14.41
C ILE A 3 -13.09 0.88 -13.40
N SER A 4 -13.81 0.49 -12.35
CA SER A 4 -14.18 1.44 -11.29
C SER A 4 -12.91 2.02 -10.66
N PRO A 5 -12.78 3.36 -10.57
CA PRO A 5 -11.61 3.98 -9.96
C PRO A 5 -11.46 3.54 -8.50
N PRO A 6 -10.24 3.47 -7.95
CA PRO A 6 -10.06 3.10 -6.55
C PRO A 6 -10.73 4.14 -5.65
N THR A 7 -11.47 3.66 -4.66
CA THR A 7 -12.30 4.49 -3.77
C THR A 7 -11.65 4.65 -2.39
N ILE A 8 -10.72 3.76 -2.04
CA ILE A 8 -10.01 3.74 -0.75
C ILE A 8 -8.51 3.59 -1.00
N SER A 9 -7.71 4.28 -0.18
CA SER A 9 -6.25 4.16 -0.12
C SER A 9 -5.81 3.95 1.32
N THR A 10 -4.72 3.23 1.53
CA THR A 10 -4.03 3.19 2.81
C THR A 10 -2.53 3.00 2.61
N PHE A 11 -1.74 3.40 3.60
CA PHE A 11 -0.31 3.13 3.61
C PHE A 11 -0.01 1.81 4.31
N ILE A 12 0.98 1.09 3.79
CA ILE A 12 1.52 -0.13 4.35
C ILE A 12 2.97 0.15 4.73
N TYR A 13 3.34 -0.30 5.92
CA TYR A 13 4.67 -0.14 6.49
C TYR A 13 5.19 -1.51 6.94
N PRO A 14 6.48 -1.82 6.77
CA PRO A 14 7.09 -2.97 7.42
C PRO A 14 6.92 -2.86 8.94
N ASN A 15 6.79 -4.00 9.61
CA ASN A 15 6.71 -4.01 11.06
C ASN A 15 8.10 -3.85 11.67
N ASN A 16 8.31 -2.84 12.52
CA ASN A 16 9.57 -2.61 13.22
C ASN A 16 9.55 -3.21 14.65
N PRO A 17 10.71 -3.62 15.21
CA PRO A 17 10.81 -4.18 16.55
C PRO A 17 10.21 -3.22 17.62
N PRO A 18 9.66 -3.73 18.75
CA PRO A 18 9.90 -5.03 19.39
C PRO A 18 8.84 -6.12 19.13
N PHE A 19 7.86 -5.88 18.28
CA PHE A 19 6.76 -6.82 18.02
C PHE A 19 6.90 -7.60 16.71
N THR A 20 7.93 -7.32 15.92
CA THR A 20 8.26 -8.02 14.69
C THR A 20 8.55 -9.51 14.94
N GLY A 21 7.99 -10.38 14.09
CA GLY A 21 8.31 -11.81 14.05
C GLY A 21 7.54 -12.65 15.07
N LYS A 22 6.40 -12.15 15.55
CA LYS A 22 5.53 -12.85 16.53
C LYS A 22 4.40 -13.63 15.88
N GLU A 23 3.92 -13.18 14.73
CA GLU A 23 2.78 -13.74 13.99
C GLU A 23 3.15 -14.21 12.57
N GLY A 24 4.32 -13.81 12.05
CA GLY A 24 4.76 -14.11 10.68
C GLY A 24 6.26 -13.94 10.46
N ASN A 25 6.75 -14.41 9.31
CA ASN A 25 8.17 -14.42 8.93
C ASN A 25 8.47 -13.57 7.69
N LYS A 26 7.46 -13.03 7.02
CA LYS A 26 7.59 -12.15 5.86
C LYS A 26 7.48 -10.69 6.29
N LEU A 27 8.62 -10.13 6.70
CA LEU A 27 8.71 -8.88 7.45
C LEU A 27 9.32 -7.73 6.63
N THR A 28 10.08 -8.05 5.60
CA THR A 28 10.87 -7.06 4.86
C THR A 28 10.02 -6.32 3.84
N SER A 29 10.33 -5.05 3.63
CA SER A 29 9.69 -4.19 2.62
C SER A 29 9.67 -4.85 1.24
N GLN A 30 10.78 -5.48 0.84
CA GLN A 30 10.88 -6.19 -0.44
C GLN A 30 9.90 -7.38 -0.53
N VAL A 31 9.81 -8.21 0.51
CA VAL A 31 8.90 -9.36 0.48
C VAL A 31 7.45 -8.90 0.47
N ILE A 32 7.12 -7.88 1.27
CA ILE A 32 5.79 -7.26 1.28
C ILE A 32 5.44 -6.68 -0.10
N TRP A 33 6.38 -5.98 -0.73
CA TRP A 33 6.24 -5.46 -2.08
C TRP A 33 5.94 -6.58 -3.08
N ASP A 34 6.73 -7.64 -3.09
CA ASP A 34 6.56 -8.75 -4.02
C ASP A 34 5.19 -9.44 -3.84
N GLY A 35 4.72 -9.56 -2.59
CA GLY A 35 3.38 -10.08 -2.28
C GLY A 35 2.24 -9.18 -2.80
N LEU A 36 2.34 -7.88 -2.55
CA LEU A 36 1.36 -6.89 -3.03
C LEU A 36 1.37 -6.78 -4.56
N TYR A 37 2.54 -6.86 -5.18
CA TYR A 37 2.72 -6.81 -6.62
C TYR A 37 2.11 -8.03 -7.29
N LYS A 38 2.36 -9.23 -6.75
CA LYS A 38 1.74 -10.47 -7.22
C LYS A 38 0.21 -10.42 -7.16
N GLU A 39 -0.35 -9.84 -6.11
CA GLU A 39 -1.79 -9.61 -6.02
C GLU A 39 -2.31 -8.59 -7.06
N ALA A 40 -1.51 -7.58 -7.40
CA ALA A 40 -1.85 -6.63 -8.46
C ALA A 40 -1.80 -7.24 -9.87
N GLU A 41 -1.05 -8.33 -10.07
CA GLU A 41 -1.05 -9.10 -11.32
C GLU A 41 -2.30 -9.99 -11.45
N THR A 42 -2.76 -10.59 -10.35
CA THR A 42 -3.91 -11.51 -10.35
C THR A 42 -5.25 -10.79 -10.31
N ASN A 43 -5.30 -9.56 -9.78
CA ASN A 43 -6.53 -8.83 -9.52
C ASN A 43 -6.52 -7.48 -10.25
N ILE A 44 -7.59 -7.14 -10.95
CA ILE A 44 -7.65 -5.95 -11.84
C ILE A 44 -7.75 -4.62 -11.06
N THR A 45 -7.90 -4.67 -9.73
CA THR A 45 -8.34 -3.53 -8.91
C THR A 45 -7.26 -2.85 -8.03
N PRO A 46 -6.27 -3.56 -7.44
CA PRO A 46 -5.30 -2.91 -6.59
C PRO A 46 -4.26 -2.15 -7.40
N ARG A 47 -4.03 -0.89 -7.03
CA ARG A 47 -2.86 -0.12 -7.47
C ARG A 47 -1.92 0.06 -6.29
N VAL A 48 -0.66 -0.32 -6.47
CA VAL A 48 0.40 -0.13 -5.47
C VAL A 48 1.30 1.01 -5.93
N LEU A 49 1.55 1.99 -5.07
CA LEU A 49 2.40 3.14 -5.33
C LEU A 49 3.49 3.25 -4.25
N PRO A 50 4.64 3.88 -4.53
CA PRO A 50 5.60 4.25 -3.49
C PRO A 50 4.97 5.16 -2.43
N GLY A 51 5.25 4.88 -1.17
CA GLY A 51 4.80 5.69 -0.03
C GLY A 51 5.75 6.83 0.31
N PRO A 52 5.50 7.53 1.44
CA PRO A 52 6.32 8.67 1.88
C PRO A 52 7.74 8.30 2.31
N THR A 53 7.98 7.03 2.69
CA THR A 53 9.30 6.49 2.99
C THR A 53 9.70 5.43 1.96
N THR A 54 11.00 5.17 1.84
CA THR A 54 11.59 4.16 0.94
C THR A 54 11.07 2.75 1.16
N GLU A 55 10.55 2.46 2.34
CA GLU A 55 10.08 1.13 2.72
C GLU A 55 8.55 1.03 2.79
N SER A 56 7.84 2.14 2.58
CA SER A 56 6.38 2.21 2.67
C SER A 56 5.72 2.20 1.30
N PHE A 57 4.48 1.73 1.26
CA PHE A 57 3.71 1.61 0.03
C PHE A 57 2.29 2.17 0.22
N GLU A 58 1.73 2.81 -0.79
CA GLU A 58 0.32 3.20 -0.83
C GLU A 58 -0.47 2.16 -1.63
N LEU A 59 -1.42 1.50 -0.98
CA LEU A 59 -2.33 0.55 -1.61
C LEU A 59 -3.68 1.20 -1.85
N CYS A 60 -4.11 1.23 -3.11
CA CYS A 60 -5.40 1.75 -3.53
C CYS A 60 -6.31 0.60 -4.02
N ARG A 61 -7.57 0.54 -3.55
CA ARG A 61 -8.57 -0.46 -4.00
C ARG A 61 -9.98 0.15 -4.09
N GLY A 62 -10.86 -0.55 -4.81
CA GLY A 62 -12.26 -0.15 -5.05
C GLY A 62 -13.22 -0.22 -3.85
N GLY A 63 -12.73 -0.46 -2.63
CA GLY A 63 -13.56 -0.53 -1.42
C GLY A 63 -12.80 -1.08 -0.22
N ILE A 64 -13.41 -0.97 0.97
CA ILE A 64 -12.79 -1.42 2.24
C ILE A 64 -12.77 -2.95 2.38
N LEU A 65 -13.85 -3.63 1.95
CA LEU A 65 -13.98 -5.08 2.10
C LEU A 65 -12.91 -5.84 1.29
N PRO A 66 -12.67 -5.56 -0.01
CA PRO A 66 -11.59 -6.21 -0.75
C PRO A 66 -10.20 -5.98 -0.17
N LEU A 67 -9.99 -4.83 0.50
CA LEU A 67 -8.74 -4.49 1.15
C LEU A 67 -8.54 -5.31 2.44
N GLY A 68 -9.59 -5.47 3.25
CA GLY A 68 -9.56 -6.36 4.40
C GLY A 68 -9.32 -7.83 4.03
N VAL A 69 -9.99 -8.33 2.98
CA VAL A 69 -9.78 -9.70 2.47
C VAL A 69 -8.33 -9.93 2.06
N LEU A 70 -7.73 -8.99 1.33
CA LEU A 70 -6.31 -9.07 0.97
C LEU A 70 -5.41 -9.15 2.21
N PHE A 71 -5.65 -8.29 3.20
CA PHE A 71 -4.81 -8.26 4.39
C PHE A 71 -4.91 -9.55 5.19
N GLU A 72 -6.10 -10.14 5.31
CA GLU A 72 -6.28 -11.44 5.94
C GLU A 72 -5.62 -12.57 5.17
N GLN A 73 -5.68 -12.54 3.84
CA GLN A 73 -4.95 -13.52 3.01
C GLN A 73 -3.43 -13.40 3.24
N MET A 74 -2.88 -12.19 3.17
CA MET A 74 -1.47 -11.95 3.42
C MET A 74 -1.08 -12.35 4.85
N ARG A 75 -1.91 -12.06 5.85
CA ARG A 75 -1.69 -12.53 7.22
C ARG A 75 -1.64 -14.06 7.29
N GLY A 76 -2.57 -14.75 6.63
CA GLY A 76 -2.58 -16.21 6.50
C GLY A 76 -1.36 -16.79 5.77
N GLU A 77 -0.73 -16.00 4.89
CA GLU A 77 0.52 -16.35 4.21
C GLU A 77 1.79 -16.00 5.01
N GLY A 78 1.65 -15.51 6.25
CA GLY A 78 2.75 -15.20 7.17
C GLY A 78 3.37 -13.80 7.00
N PHE A 79 2.68 -12.88 6.33
CA PHE A 79 3.08 -11.48 6.24
C PHE A 79 2.77 -10.72 7.53
N GLU A 80 3.71 -9.89 7.94
CA GLU A 80 3.55 -8.94 9.04
C GLU A 80 3.87 -7.53 8.54
N PHE A 81 2.90 -6.64 8.67
CA PHE A 81 3.03 -5.23 8.31
C PHE A 81 2.06 -4.40 9.14
N ALA A 82 2.38 -3.12 9.29
CA ALA A 82 1.47 -2.14 9.85
C ALA A 82 0.68 -1.47 8.72
N ILE A 83 -0.58 -1.14 9.00
CA ILE A 83 -1.43 -0.38 8.09
C ILE A 83 -1.73 0.99 8.67
N GLY A 84 -1.72 2.00 7.81
CA GLY A 84 -2.21 3.32 8.13
C GLY A 84 -3.74 3.37 8.19
N PRO A 85 -4.31 4.48 8.67
CA PRO A 85 -5.75 4.68 8.61
C PRO A 85 -6.21 4.76 7.14
N PRO A 86 -7.21 3.96 6.73
CA PRO A 86 -7.72 4.01 5.36
C PRO A 86 -8.40 5.36 5.09
N LYS A 87 -8.17 5.90 3.90
CA LYS A 87 -8.71 7.18 3.44
C LYS A 87 -9.47 7.02 2.13
N ALA A 88 -10.58 7.74 2.00
CA ALA A 88 -11.31 7.81 0.74
C ALA A 88 -10.47 8.53 -0.33
N VAL A 89 -10.47 7.99 -1.55
CA VAL A 89 -9.81 8.59 -2.71
C VAL A 89 -10.86 9.34 -3.52
N LEU A 90 -10.69 10.66 -3.64
CA LEU A 90 -11.47 11.48 -4.56
C LEU A 90 -10.81 11.38 -5.94
N THR A 91 -11.53 10.98 -6.99
CA THR A 91 -10.99 10.76 -8.35
C THR A 91 -10.12 11.90 -8.89
N LEU A 92 -10.37 13.15 -8.49
CA LEU A 92 -9.55 14.31 -8.85
C LEU A 92 -8.11 14.26 -8.28
N SER A 93 -7.86 13.56 -7.18
CA SER A 93 -6.53 13.45 -6.57
C SER A 93 -5.62 12.45 -7.29
N LEU A 94 -6.18 11.48 -8.03
CA LEU A 94 -5.41 10.52 -8.83
C LEU A 94 -4.81 11.18 -10.07
N LEU A 95 -5.56 12.08 -10.72
CA LEU A 95 -5.10 12.85 -11.89
C LEU A 95 -3.92 13.79 -11.57
N ARG A 96 -3.74 14.16 -10.30
CA ARG A 96 -2.64 15.05 -9.87
C ARG A 96 -1.31 14.31 -9.63
N LYS A 97 -1.35 13.00 -9.33
CA LYS A 97 -0.13 12.21 -9.03
C LYS A 97 0.62 11.75 -10.29
N ASP A 98 -0.06 11.63 -11.44
CA ASP A 98 0.57 11.22 -12.70
C ASP A 98 1.50 12.29 -13.33
N GLY A 99 1.62 13.48 -12.71
CA GLY A 99 2.43 14.60 -13.21
C GLY A 99 3.66 14.99 -12.38
N ALA A 100 4.04 14.23 -11.34
CA ALA A 100 5.11 14.64 -10.43
C ALA A 100 6.18 13.55 -10.20
N SER A 101 6.90 13.19 -11.27
CA SER A 101 8.27 12.71 -11.16
C SER A 101 9.22 13.82 -11.62
N THR A 102 9.89 14.46 -10.66
CA THR A 102 11.21 15.14 -10.71
C THR A 102 11.25 16.30 -9.72
N ARG A 103 11.76 16.03 -8.52
CA ARG A 103 12.88 16.77 -7.90
C ARG A 103 13.12 16.32 -6.47
N GLY A 104 14.38 16.02 -6.17
CA GLY A 104 14.89 15.64 -4.85
C GLY A 104 14.84 16.77 -3.80
N PRO A 105 15.42 16.53 -2.62
CA PRO A 105 14.99 17.13 -1.36
C PRO A 105 15.48 18.58 -1.20
N GLY A 106 14.55 19.47 -0.84
CA GLY A 106 14.82 20.85 -0.46
C GLY A 106 14.19 21.15 0.89
N LYS A 107 15.03 21.53 1.86
CA LYS A 107 14.76 21.86 3.26
C LYS A 107 13.55 22.77 3.53
N GLY A 108 13.01 22.64 4.75
CA GLY A 108 12.63 23.81 5.56
C GLY A 108 11.28 23.71 6.26
N TYR A 109 11.31 23.36 7.55
CA TYR A 109 10.31 23.84 8.51
C TYR A 109 10.42 25.37 8.58
N LEU A 110 9.34 26.10 8.26
CA LEU A 110 8.88 27.35 8.88
C LEU A 110 7.37 27.47 8.63
#